data_AF-A0A9D9AR70-F1
#
_entry.id   AF-A0A9D9AR70-F1
#
_cell.length_a   1.000
_cell.length_b   1.000
_cell.length_c   1.000
_cell.angle_alpha   90.00
_cell.angle_beta   90.00
_cell.angle_gamma   90.00
#
_symmetry.space_group_name_H-M   'P 1'
#
loop_
_entity.id
_entity.type
_entity.pdbx_description
1 polymer ?
#
loop_
_entity_poly.entity_id
_entity_poly.type
_entity_poly.pdbx_seq_one_letter_code
_entity_poly.pdbx_strand_id
1 'polypeptide(L)'
;MADNDIGHTLFQWLIAEDTVFWLSWGCLIGSFLVSLWIASRFYGIVKEINAAMIFAGHDIPEYKIRKPIINRIQKLERKANRGFAIIVWRSLAMIFFGMIIPGLLLSTIVHFQSLLLPGPAVLMSDGEPMPQELVSYPNTALFVLDQALRGGLNDFMEVFNFGISPITNNPDQGVYSVLIFIFRLTCGVIASAVVFVIYKIITGTRSLNRALTNLQNQLTIMDAKNAAKS
;
A
#
# COMPACT_ATOMS: atom_id res chain seq x y z
N MET A 1 -13.56 -31.79 34.33
CA MET A 1 -12.07 -31.72 34.45
C MET A 1 -11.39 -32.17 33.14
N ALA A 2 -11.98 -31.85 31.97
CA ALA A 2 -11.51 -32.28 30.64
C ALA A 2 -11.26 -31.12 29.65
N ASP A 3 -11.58 -29.87 30.02
CA ASP A 3 -11.44 -28.70 29.13
C ASP A 3 -10.02 -28.12 29.06
N ASN A 4 -9.15 -28.39 30.04
CA ASN A 4 -7.77 -27.88 30.02
C ASN A 4 -6.84 -28.67 29.08
N ASP A 5 -7.25 -29.86 28.64
CA ASP A 5 -6.39 -30.74 27.84
C ASP A 5 -6.42 -30.39 26.34
N ILE A 6 -7.56 -29.88 25.85
CA ILE A 6 -7.74 -29.46 24.46
C ILE A 6 -6.93 -28.19 24.17
N GLY A 7 -6.89 -27.24 25.11
CA GLY A 7 -6.10 -26.02 24.96
C GLY A 7 -4.60 -26.31 24.93
N HIS A 8 -4.13 -27.23 25.76
CA HIS A 8 -2.71 -27.59 25.85
C HIS A 8 -2.24 -28.39 24.63
N THR A 9 -3.07 -29.31 24.13
CA THR A 9 -2.79 -30.07 22.90
C THR A 9 -2.83 -29.20 21.65
N LEU A 10 -3.79 -28.27 21.53
CA LEU A 10 -3.80 -27.29 20.44
C LEU A 10 -2.59 -26.36 20.49
N PHE A 11 -2.19 -25.90 21.67
CA PHE A 11 -1.03 -25.04 21.83
C PHE A 11 0.27 -25.75 21.45
N GLN A 12 0.44 -27.01 21.86
CA GLN A 12 1.60 -27.81 21.44
C GLN A 12 1.59 -28.09 19.93
N TRP A 13 0.42 -28.34 19.34
CA TRP A 13 0.30 -28.50 17.90
C TRP A 13 0.62 -27.20 17.14
N LEU A 14 0.23 -26.04 17.68
CA LEU A 14 0.54 -24.72 17.12
C LEU A 14 2.03 -24.37 17.18
N ILE A 15 2.76 -24.95 18.12
CA ILE A 15 4.20 -24.74 18.33
C ILE A 15 5.05 -25.79 17.60
N ALA A 16 4.44 -26.84 17.07
CA ALA A 16 5.16 -27.82 16.26
C ALA A 16 5.83 -27.10 15.06
N GLU A 17 7.11 -27.41 14.84
CA GLU A 17 7.96 -26.73 13.84
C GLU A 17 7.30 -26.70 12.45
N ASP A 18 6.68 -27.81 12.04
CA ASP A 18 5.96 -27.93 10.78
C ASP A 18 4.75 -26.97 10.70
N THR A 19 3.95 -26.89 11.77
CA THR A 19 2.75 -26.05 11.80
C THR A 19 3.11 -24.57 11.70
N VAL A 20 4.15 -24.16 12.43
CA VAL A 20 4.67 -22.80 12.43
C VAL A 20 5.22 -22.42 11.06
N PHE A 21 5.99 -23.32 10.44
CA PHE A 21 6.49 -23.15 9.09
C PHE A 21 5.33 -22.92 8.11
N TRP A 22 4.34 -23.80 8.08
CA TRP A 22 3.18 -23.67 7.18
C TRP A 22 2.32 -22.43 7.47
N LEU A 23 2.17 -22.04 8.73
CA LEU A 23 1.46 -20.81 9.11
C LEU A 23 2.18 -19.56 8.63
N SER A 24 3.51 -19.50 8.71
CA SER A 24 4.29 -18.35 8.23
C SER A 24 4.16 -18.18 6.71
N TRP A 25 4.24 -19.28 5.96
CA TRP A 25 4.02 -19.31 4.52
C TRP A 25 2.57 -18.97 4.15
N GLY A 26 1.60 -19.53 4.87
CA GLY A 26 0.18 -19.23 4.67
C GLY A 26 -0.14 -17.76 4.94
N CYS A 27 0.49 -17.16 5.95
CA CYS A 27 0.35 -15.74 6.24
C CYS A 27 0.95 -14.87 5.13
N LEU A 28 2.13 -15.22 4.60
CA LEU A 28 2.76 -14.48 3.51
C LEU A 28 2.02 -14.61 2.20
N ILE A 29 1.70 -15.83 1.77
CA ILE A 29 0.90 -16.07 0.57
C ILE A 29 -0.47 -15.41 0.72
N GLY A 30 -1.10 -15.54 1.89
CA GLY A 30 -2.36 -14.87 2.21
C GLY A 30 -2.24 -13.35 2.10
N SER A 31 -1.21 -12.74 2.68
CA SER A 31 -0.97 -11.29 2.60
C SER A 31 -0.71 -10.82 1.17
N PHE A 32 0.00 -11.61 0.37
CA PHE A 32 0.27 -11.34 -1.04
C PHE A 32 -1.02 -11.42 -1.87
N LEU A 33 -1.81 -12.48 -1.69
CA LEU A 33 -3.09 -12.66 -2.38
C LEU A 33 -4.11 -11.59 -1.97
N VAL A 34 -4.16 -11.21 -0.68
CA VAL A 34 -4.99 -10.10 -0.20
C VAL A 34 -4.53 -8.78 -0.81
N SER A 35 -3.22 -8.55 -0.90
CA SER A 35 -2.66 -7.35 -1.55
C SER A 35 -3.00 -7.29 -3.04
N LEU A 36 -2.86 -8.41 -3.77
CA LEU A 36 -3.28 -8.53 -5.17
C LEU A 36 -4.80 -8.34 -5.33
N TRP A 37 -5.60 -8.89 -4.41
CA TRP A 37 -7.05 -8.73 -4.42
C TRP A 37 -7.44 -7.26 -4.19
N ILE A 38 -6.83 -6.58 -3.22
CA ILE A 38 -7.02 -5.14 -2.99
C ILE A 38 -6.58 -4.34 -4.24
N ALA A 39 -5.42 -4.65 -4.83
CA ALA A 39 -4.91 -4.00 -6.03
C ALA A 39 -5.81 -4.21 -7.27
N SER A 40 -6.37 -5.42 -7.45
CA SER A 40 -7.31 -5.69 -8.55
C SER A 40 -8.64 -4.93 -8.37
N ARG A 41 -9.15 -4.83 -7.14
CA ARG A 41 -10.33 -4.01 -6.80
C ARG A 41 -10.08 -2.52 -7.00
N PHE A 42 -8.82 -2.08 -6.93
CA PHE A 42 -8.40 -0.72 -7.24
C PHE A 42 -8.59 -0.36 -8.71
N TYR A 43 -8.28 -1.29 -9.62
CA TYR A 43 -8.41 -1.07 -11.06
C TYR A 43 -9.85 -0.69 -11.45
N GLY A 44 -10.85 -1.34 -10.82
CA GLY A 44 -12.26 -1.02 -11.03
C GLY A 44 -12.63 0.42 -10.64
N ILE A 45 -12.15 0.91 -9.50
CA ILE A 45 -12.43 2.29 -9.04
C ILE A 45 -11.67 3.32 -9.87
N VAL A 46 -10.41 3.06 -10.20
CA VAL A 46 -9.67 3.97 -11.07
C VAL A 46 -10.40 4.10 -12.41
N LYS A 47 -10.94 3.01 -12.94
CA LYS A 47 -11.77 3.02 -14.15
C LYS A 47 -13.05 3.86 -13.98
N GLU A 48 -13.75 3.77 -12.85
CA GLU A 48 -14.93 4.58 -12.54
C GLU A 48 -14.62 6.08 -12.41
N ILE A 49 -13.50 6.42 -11.76
CA ILE A 49 -13.06 7.81 -11.62
C ILE A 49 -12.60 8.35 -12.98
N ASN A 50 -11.92 7.53 -13.79
CA ASN A 50 -11.58 7.89 -15.16
C ASN A 50 -12.84 8.11 -15.99
N ALA A 51 -13.87 7.27 -15.85
CA ALA A 51 -15.16 7.47 -16.50
C ALA A 51 -15.81 8.79 -16.05
N ALA A 52 -15.84 9.08 -14.75
CA ALA A 52 -16.36 10.34 -14.23
C ALA A 52 -15.58 11.59 -14.72
N MET A 53 -14.26 11.47 -14.93
CA MET A 53 -13.43 12.51 -15.53
C MET A 53 -13.65 12.65 -17.04
N ILE A 54 -13.86 11.55 -17.78
CA ILE A 54 -14.18 11.58 -19.21
C ILE A 54 -15.50 12.33 -19.46
N PHE A 55 -16.48 12.18 -18.56
CA PHE A 55 -17.71 12.97 -18.60
C PHE A 55 -17.53 14.47 -18.26
N ALA A 56 -16.39 14.89 -17.70
CA ALA A 56 -16.07 16.30 -17.51
C ALA A 56 -15.49 16.95 -18.78
N GLY A 57 -15.08 16.15 -19.77
CA GLY A 57 -14.57 16.62 -21.06
C GLY A 57 -15.61 16.65 -22.19
N HIS A 58 -16.82 16.12 -21.99
CA HIS A 58 -17.92 16.29 -22.94
C HIS A 58 -18.54 17.68 -22.78
N ASP A 59 -18.83 18.33 -23.91
CA ASP A 59 -19.39 19.68 -24.02
C ASP A 59 -20.36 19.99 -22.89
N ILE A 60 -19.98 20.94 -22.04
CA ILE A 60 -20.81 21.38 -20.93
C ILE A 60 -21.98 22.13 -21.58
N PRO A 61 -23.23 21.62 -21.53
CA PRO A 61 -24.35 22.31 -22.12
C PRO A 61 -24.45 23.70 -21.47
N GLU A 62 -24.57 24.73 -22.31
CA GLU A 62 -24.61 26.11 -21.85
C GLU A 62 -25.88 26.31 -21.01
N TYR A 63 -25.71 26.45 -19.70
CA TYR A 63 -26.84 26.59 -18.78
C TYR A 63 -27.39 28.01 -18.85
N LYS A 64 -28.71 28.16 -19.05
CA LYS A 64 -29.40 29.45 -19.01
C LYS A 64 -29.92 29.85 -17.62
N ILE A 65 -29.81 28.96 -16.63
CA ILE A 65 -30.37 29.14 -15.28
C ILE A 65 -29.27 28.95 -14.23
N ARG A 66 -29.27 29.80 -13.18
CA ARG A 66 -28.25 29.85 -12.12
C ARG A 66 -28.21 28.60 -11.23
N LYS A 67 -29.38 28.17 -10.73
CA LYS A 67 -29.53 27.03 -9.81
C LYS A 67 -28.88 25.72 -10.29
N PRO A 68 -29.02 25.27 -11.56
CA PRO A 68 -28.39 24.03 -12.02
C PRO A 68 -26.86 24.11 -12.06
N ILE A 69 -26.24 25.27 -12.29
CA ILE A 69 -24.78 25.44 -12.26
C ILE A 69 -24.25 25.21 -10.84
N ILE A 70 -24.85 25.87 -9.84
CA ILE A 70 -24.47 25.73 -8.42
C ILE A 70 -24.63 24.28 -7.95
N ASN A 71 -25.76 23.65 -8.26
CA ASN A 71 -26.01 22.26 -7.89
C ASN A 71 -25.00 21.30 -8.54
N ARG A 72 -24.53 21.61 -9.76
CA ARG A 72 -23.53 20.79 -10.46
C ARG A 72 -22.13 20.96 -9.87
N ILE A 73 -21.73 22.17 -9.50
CA ILE A 73 -20.50 22.45 -8.74
C ILE A 73 -20.48 21.62 -7.46
N GLN A 74 -21.52 21.75 -6.62
CA GLN A 74 -21.61 21.00 -5.36
C GLN A 74 -21.62 19.48 -5.57
N LYS A 75 -22.29 18.99 -6.64
CA LYS A 75 -22.34 17.56 -6.95
C LYS A 75 -20.97 17.04 -7.41
N LEU A 76 -20.23 17.82 -8.20
CA LEU A 76 -18.87 17.48 -8.63
C LEU A 76 -17.91 17.44 -7.44
N GLU A 77 -17.94 18.46 -6.57
CA GLU A 77 -17.11 18.50 -5.36
C GLU A 77 -17.40 17.33 -4.42
N ARG A 78 -18.68 17.03 -4.14
CA ARG A 78 -19.05 15.88 -3.30
C ARG A 78 -18.61 14.54 -3.89
N LYS A 79 -18.74 14.37 -5.20
CA LYS A 79 -18.28 13.15 -5.90
C LYS A 79 -16.76 13.03 -5.87
N ALA A 80 -16.05 14.13 -6.11
CA ALA A 80 -14.60 14.18 -6.07
C ALA A 80 -14.08 13.85 -4.67
N ASN A 81 -14.59 14.51 -3.63
CA ASN A 81 -14.16 14.29 -2.24
C ASN A 81 -14.39 12.84 -1.79
N ARG A 82 -15.55 12.25 -2.13
CA ARG A 82 -15.80 10.83 -1.84
C ARG A 82 -14.85 9.91 -2.61
N GLY A 83 -14.63 10.18 -3.90
CA GLY A 83 -13.70 9.40 -4.72
C GLY A 83 -12.27 9.45 -4.18
N PHE A 84 -11.79 10.65 -3.84
CA PHE A 84 -10.47 10.84 -3.24
C PHE A 84 -10.32 10.13 -1.90
N ALA A 85 -11.30 10.27 -0.99
CA ALA A 85 -11.26 9.60 0.31
C ALA A 85 -11.19 8.07 0.16
N ILE A 86 -11.96 7.48 -0.77
CA ILE A 86 -11.93 6.05 -1.05
C ILE A 86 -10.57 5.62 -1.60
N ILE A 87 -10.00 6.38 -2.54
CA ILE A 87 -8.65 6.10 -3.08
C ILE A 87 -7.62 6.12 -1.96
N VAL A 88 -7.61 7.17 -1.13
CA VAL A 88 -6.65 7.34 -0.04
C VAL A 88 -6.78 6.19 0.95
N TRP A 89 -7.98 5.89 1.43
CA TRP A 89 -8.22 4.83 2.40
C TRP A 89 -7.75 3.47 1.90
N ARG A 90 -8.07 3.14 0.63
CA ARG A 90 -7.62 1.88 0.05
C ARG A 90 -6.10 1.85 -0.17
N SER A 91 -5.46 3.00 -0.43
CA SER A 91 -4.00 3.08 -0.63
C SER A 91 -3.30 2.82 0.69
N LEU A 92 -3.82 3.41 1.77
CA LEU A 92 -3.40 3.11 3.14
C LEU A 92 -3.58 1.63 3.47
N ALA A 93 -4.73 1.03 3.13
CA ALA A 93 -4.96 -0.39 3.33
C ALA A 93 -3.94 -1.25 2.55
N MET A 94 -3.63 -0.90 1.30
CA MET A 94 -2.63 -1.62 0.50
C MET A 94 -1.23 -1.53 1.13
N ILE A 95 -0.81 -0.35 1.58
CA ILE A 95 0.46 -0.16 2.29
C ILE A 95 0.46 -0.98 3.59
N PHE A 96 -0.63 -0.95 4.34
CA PHE A 96 -0.74 -1.66 5.61
C PHE A 96 -0.67 -3.19 5.43
N PHE A 97 -1.50 -3.76 4.56
CA PHE A 97 -1.57 -5.20 4.34
C PHE A 97 -0.42 -5.77 3.52
N GLY A 98 0.20 -4.97 2.66
CA GLY A 98 1.23 -5.46 1.76
C GLY A 98 2.65 -5.00 2.08
N MET A 99 2.84 -4.03 2.98
CA MET A 99 4.17 -3.64 3.48
C MET A 99 4.29 -3.81 4.99
N ILE A 100 3.36 -3.24 5.77
CA ILE A 100 3.50 -3.20 7.24
C ILE A 100 3.33 -4.59 7.85
N ILE A 101 2.24 -5.30 7.55
CA ILE A 101 2.00 -6.64 8.10
C ILE A 101 3.11 -7.64 7.69
N PRO A 102 3.48 -7.76 6.40
CA PRO A 102 4.58 -8.65 6.01
C PRO A 102 5.93 -8.26 6.62
N GLY A 103 6.22 -6.95 6.75
CA GLY A 103 7.43 -6.47 7.40
C GLY A 103 7.49 -6.79 8.88
N LEU A 104 6.36 -6.68 9.59
CA LEU A 104 6.23 -7.12 10.98
C LEU A 104 6.44 -8.62 11.11
N LEU A 105 5.85 -9.41 10.21
CA LEU A 105 6.04 -10.86 10.18
C LEU A 105 7.52 -11.23 9.98
N LEU A 106 8.21 -10.59 9.03
CA LEU A 106 9.65 -10.78 8.85
C LEU A 106 10.42 -10.44 10.12
N SER A 107 10.08 -9.34 10.79
CA SER A 107 10.70 -8.95 12.07
C SER A 107 10.47 -9.99 13.17
N THR A 108 9.24 -10.52 13.26
CA THR A 108 8.90 -11.60 14.19
C THR A 108 9.73 -12.86 13.89
N ILE A 109 9.90 -13.23 12.61
CA ILE A 109 10.74 -14.36 12.21
C ILE A 109 12.18 -14.19 12.68
N VAL A 110 12.75 -12.99 12.56
CA VAL A 110 14.10 -12.73 13.07
C VAL A 110 14.19 -12.95 14.59
N HIS A 111 13.29 -12.33 15.36
CA HIS A 111 13.36 -12.37 16.81
C HIS A 111 13.07 -13.76 17.40
N PHE A 112 12.21 -14.52 16.73
CA PHE A 112 11.84 -15.88 17.13
C PHE A 112 12.46 -16.93 16.20
N GLN A 113 13.63 -16.68 15.60
CA GLN A 113 14.20 -17.59 14.60
C GLN A 113 14.38 -19.01 15.13
N SER A 114 14.82 -19.15 16.39
CA SER A 114 15.05 -20.46 17.02
C SER A 114 13.79 -21.31 17.10
N LEU A 115 12.61 -20.67 17.13
CA LEU A 115 11.32 -21.32 17.17
C LEU A 115 10.70 -21.46 15.78
N LEU A 116 10.83 -20.44 14.93
CA LEU A 116 10.09 -20.34 13.68
C LEU A 116 10.86 -20.89 12.47
N LEU A 117 12.20 -20.78 12.48
CA LEU A 117 13.10 -21.21 11.41
C LEU A 117 14.41 -21.75 12.03
N PRO A 118 14.37 -22.92 12.69
CA PRO A 118 15.58 -23.52 13.23
C PRO A 118 16.59 -23.79 12.11
N GLY A 119 17.88 -23.55 12.39
CA GLY A 119 18.95 -23.70 11.41
C GLY A 119 19.95 -22.52 11.44
N PRO A 120 20.57 -22.17 10.30
CA PRO A 120 21.52 -21.07 10.24
C PRO A 120 20.83 -19.73 10.57
N ALA A 121 21.60 -18.79 11.12
CA ALA A 121 21.08 -17.47 11.47
C ALA A 121 20.47 -16.78 10.25
N VAL A 122 19.30 -16.15 10.41
CA VAL A 122 18.58 -15.47 9.33
C VAL A 122 19.27 -14.19 8.84
N LEU A 123 20.08 -13.56 9.70
CA LEU A 123 20.75 -12.29 9.45
C LEU A 123 22.27 -12.44 9.53
N MET A 124 22.97 -11.57 8.82
CA MET A 124 24.43 -11.43 8.87
C MET A 124 24.81 -9.98 9.21
N SER A 125 25.89 -9.82 9.96
CA SER A 125 26.55 -8.53 10.18
C SER A 125 27.97 -8.64 9.67
N ASP A 126 28.39 -7.73 8.79
CA ASP A 126 29.76 -7.71 8.22
C ASP A 126 30.20 -9.04 7.57
N GLY A 127 29.25 -9.79 6.99
CA GLY A 127 29.53 -11.07 6.34
C GLY A 127 29.60 -12.27 7.28
N GLU A 128 29.36 -12.10 8.58
CA GLU A 128 29.30 -13.19 9.55
C GLU A 128 27.86 -13.44 10.03
N PRO A 129 27.46 -14.70 10.28
CA PRO A 129 26.15 -15.03 10.83
C PRO A 129 25.92 -14.32 12.17
N MET A 130 24.81 -13.59 12.29
CA MET A 130 24.51 -12.81 13.48
C MET A 130 23.91 -13.71 14.57
N PRO A 131 24.54 -13.83 15.75
CA PRO A 131 23.95 -14.54 16.89
C PRO A 131 22.62 -13.91 17.31
N GLN A 132 21.64 -14.72 17.70
CA GLN A 132 20.29 -14.26 18.07
C GLN A 132 20.32 -13.27 19.26
N GLU A 133 21.30 -13.40 20.17
CA GLU A 133 21.50 -12.51 21.31
C GLU A 133 21.89 -11.08 20.92
N LEU A 134 22.48 -10.90 19.74
CA LEU A 134 22.89 -9.59 19.22
C LEU A 134 21.81 -8.92 18.36
N VAL A 135 20.72 -9.63 18.05
CA VAL A 135 19.60 -9.09 17.26
C VAL A 135 18.82 -8.08 18.10
N SER A 136 18.97 -6.80 17.77
CA SER A 136 18.23 -5.71 18.42
C SER A 136 17.01 -5.28 17.59
N TYR A 137 15.92 -4.89 18.26
CA TYR A 137 14.70 -4.40 17.58
C TYR A 137 14.95 -3.23 16.61
N PRO A 138 15.75 -2.21 16.95
CA PRO A 138 16.03 -1.11 16.03
C PRO A 138 16.75 -1.59 14.76
N ASN A 139 17.71 -2.51 14.90
CA ASN A 139 18.45 -3.07 13.79
C ASN A 139 17.57 -3.90 12.86
N THR A 140 16.68 -4.72 13.42
CA THR A 140 15.68 -5.47 12.64
C THR A 140 14.73 -4.52 11.90
N ALA A 141 14.28 -3.44 12.55
CA ALA A 141 13.40 -2.46 11.93
C ALA A 141 14.09 -1.74 10.75
N LEU A 142 15.36 -1.34 10.92
CA LEU A 142 16.15 -0.74 9.86
C LEU A 142 16.40 -1.73 8.71
N PHE A 143 16.67 -2.99 9.02
CA PHE A 143 16.80 -4.04 8.02
C PHE A 143 15.53 -4.21 7.19
N VAL A 144 14.36 -4.35 7.83
CA VAL A 144 13.07 -4.50 7.11
C VAL A 144 12.73 -3.26 6.28
N LEU A 145 13.02 -2.06 6.81
CA LEU A 145 12.87 -0.81 6.04
C LEU A 145 13.77 -0.79 4.81
N ASP A 146 15.04 -1.20 4.96
CA ASP A 146 15.99 -1.32 3.84
C ASP A 146 15.47 -2.33 2.79
N GLN A 147 14.90 -3.47 3.22
CA GLN A 147 14.27 -4.43 2.31
C GLN A 147 13.07 -3.81 1.56
N ALA A 148 12.20 -3.08 2.26
CA ALA A 148 11.04 -2.45 1.65
C ALA A 148 11.45 -1.39 0.59
N LEU A 149 12.49 -0.60 0.90
CA LEU A 149 13.03 0.41 -0.01
C LEU A 149 13.70 -0.22 -1.22
N ARG A 150 14.53 -1.25 -1.03
CA ARG A 150 15.13 -2.01 -2.13
C ARG A 150 14.08 -2.69 -3.01
N GLY A 151 12.94 -3.12 -2.46
CA GLY A 151 11.84 -3.66 -3.25
C GLY A 151 11.19 -2.63 -4.18
N GLY A 152 10.94 -1.42 -3.68
CA GLY A 152 10.30 -0.33 -4.43
C GLY A 152 11.22 0.46 -5.37
N LEU A 153 12.50 0.55 -5.01
CA LEU A 153 13.46 1.49 -5.57
C LEU A 153 14.80 0.82 -5.91
N ASN A 154 14.82 -0.49 -6.18
CA ASN A 154 16.06 -1.29 -6.29
C ASN A 154 17.15 -0.59 -7.12
N ASP A 155 16.78 -0.14 -8.31
CA ASP A 155 17.67 0.52 -9.27
C ASP A 155 18.18 1.88 -8.76
N PHE A 156 17.31 2.65 -8.09
CA PHE A 156 17.71 3.92 -7.46
C PHE A 156 18.66 3.69 -6.28
N MET A 157 18.37 2.73 -5.41
CA MET A 157 19.20 2.45 -4.24
C MET A 157 20.60 1.95 -4.65
N GLU A 158 20.67 1.15 -5.72
CA GLU A 158 21.92 0.68 -6.30
C GLU A 158 22.72 1.83 -6.92
N VAL A 159 22.09 2.68 -7.74
CA VAL A 159 22.74 3.84 -8.38
C VAL A 159 23.34 4.81 -7.36
N PHE A 160 22.66 5.03 -6.24
CA PHE A 160 23.12 5.96 -5.20
C PHE A 160 23.91 5.28 -4.07
N ASN A 161 24.16 3.98 -4.16
CA ASN A 161 24.83 3.16 -3.14
C ASN A 161 24.28 3.40 -1.71
N PHE A 162 22.97 3.56 -1.59
CA PHE A 162 22.32 3.73 -0.29
C PHE A 162 22.10 2.37 0.37
N GLY A 163 22.86 2.09 1.42
CA GLY A 163 22.57 1.02 2.38
C GLY A 163 22.22 1.64 3.72
N ILE A 164 21.00 1.44 4.22
CA ILE A 164 20.56 2.03 5.50
C ILE A 164 20.97 1.14 6.67
N SER A 165 21.14 -0.16 6.42
CA SER A 165 21.50 -1.14 7.44
C SER A 165 22.82 -1.84 7.08
N PRO A 166 23.76 -2.01 8.03
CA PRO A 166 24.94 -2.87 7.86
C PRO A 166 24.57 -4.36 7.90
N ILE A 167 23.33 -4.68 8.27
CA ILE A 167 22.83 -6.04 8.38
C ILE A 167 22.28 -6.49 7.04
N THR A 168 22.64 -7.71 6.66
CA THR A 168 22.22 -8.33 5.42
C THR A 168 21.51 -9.65 5.70
N ASN A 169 20.78 -10.14 4.69
CA ASN A 169 20.15 -11.46 4.74
C ASN A 169 21.21 -12.56 4.62
N ASN A 170 21.11 -13.61 5.43
CA ASN A 170 21.95 -14.79 5.26
C ASN A 170 21.43 -15.68 4.11
N PRO A 171 22.16 -15.83 3.00
CA PRO A 171 21.73 -16.68 1.89
C PRO A 171 21.65 -18.17 2.26
N ASP A 172 22.39 -18.60 3.28
CA ASP A 172 22.37 -19.99 3.75
C ASP A 172 21.00 -20.35 4.35
N GLN A 173 20.25 -19.36 4.83
CA GLN A 173 18.87 -19.55 5.27
C GLN A 173 17.90 -19.30 4.10
N GLY A 174 17.83 -20.28 3.20
CA GLY A 174 17.11 -20.16 1.93
C GLY A 174 15.61 -19.84 2.09
N VAL A 175 14.95 -20.36 3.13
CA VAL A 175 13.53 -20.07 3.39
C VAL A 175 13.32 -18.57 3.63
N TYR A 176 14.07 -17.99 4.58
CA TYR A 176 13.96 -16.58 4.92
C TYR A 176 14.30 -15.68 3.73
N SER A 177 15.30 -16.08 2.94
CA SER A 177 15.69 -15.41 1.69
C SER A 177 14.52 -15.31 0.69
N VAL A 178 13.76 -16.40 0.51
CA VAL A 178 12.57 -16.41 -0.35
C VAL A 178 11.46 -15.51 0.21
N LEU A 179 11.27 -15.49 1.54
CA LEU A 179 10.29 -14.60 2.16
C LEU A 179 10.62 -13.12 1.93
N ILE A 180 11.90 -12.75 2.07
CA ILE A 180 12.38 -11.40 1.76
C ILE A 180 12.18 -11.09 0.27
N PHE A 181 12.45 -12.04 -0.62
CA PHE A 181 12.23 -11.84 -2.05
C PHE A 181 10.76 -11.54 -2.37
N ILE A 182 9.82 -12.34 -1.84
CA ILE A 182 8.37 -12.12 -2.01
C ILE A 182 7.96 -10.76 -1.41
N PHE A 183 8.48 -10.42 -0.23
CA PHE A 183 8.24 -9.13 0.41
C PHE A 183 8.71 -7.97 -0.47
N ARG A 184 9.95 -8.02 -0.98
CA ARG A 184 10.50 -7.01 -1.89
C ARG A 184 9.65 -6.85 -3.15
N LEU A 185 9.24 -7.96 -3.76
CA LEU A 185 8.37 -7.95 -4.96
C LEU A 185 7.03 -7.27 -4.64
N THR A 186 6.46 -7.59 -3.48
CA THR A 186 5.21 -6.99 -2.99
C THR A 186 5.36 -5.49 -2.78
N CYS A 187 6.44 -5.05 -2.12
CA CYS A 187 6.77 -3.64 -1.95
C CYS A 187 6.93 -2.92 -3.30
N GLY A 188 7.56 -3.55 -4.29
CA GLY A 188 7.69 -3.03 -5.65
C GLY A 188 6.35 -2.77 -6.33
N VAL A 189 5.45 -3.75 -6.26
CA VAL A 189 4.08 -3.63 -6.81
C VAL A 189 3.31 -2.52 -6.11
N ILE A 190 3.39 -2.43 -4.78
CA ILE A 190 2.66 -1.43 -3.99
C ILE A 190 3.21 -0.03 -4.24
N ALA A 191 4.54 0.14 -4.26
CA ALA A 191 5.17 1.42 -4.58
C ALA A 191 4.70 1.92 -5.96
N SER A 192 4.70 1.03 -6.96
CA SER A 192 4.20 1.33 -8.30
C SER A 192 2.73 1.73 -8.30
N ALA A 193 1.88 1.02 -7.55
CA ALA A 193 0.47 1.32 -7.42
C ALA A 193 0.23 2.67 -6.73
N VAL A 194 0.98 2.99 -5.69
CA VAL A 194 0.90 4.28 -4.98
C VAL A 194 1.33 5.43 -5.89
N VAL A 195 2.44 5.29 -6.63
CA VAL A 195 2.87 6.29 -7.62
C VAL A 195 1.80 6.52 -8.68
N PHE A 196 1.21 5.44 -9.19
CA PHE A 196 0.11 5.53 -10.17
C PHE A 196 -1.12 6.24 -9.59
N VAL A 197 -1.49 5.96 -8.34
CA VAL A 197 -2.57 6.64 -7.63
C VAL A 197 -2.27 8.14 -7.48
N ILE A 198 -1.06 8.51 -7.05
CA ILE A 198 -0.64 9.91 -6.91
C ILE A 198 -0.76 10.63 -8.26
N TYR A 199 -0.24 10.01 -9.33
CA TYR A 199 -0.37 10.54 -10.69
C TYR A 199 -1.83 10.76 -11.10
N LYS A 200 -2.72 9.81 -10.79
CA LYS A 200 -4.17 9.93 -11.07
C LYS A 200 -4.84 11.02 -10.24
N ILE A 201 -4.44 11.22 -8.99
CA ILE A 201 -4.94 12.31 -8.15
C ILE A 201 -4.50 13.67 -8.73
N ILE A 202 -3.23 13.82 -9.11
CA ILE A 202 -2.70 15.07 -9.69
C ILE A 202 -3.39 15.41 -11.01
N THR A 203 -3.54 14.43 -11.90
CA THR A 203 -4.23 14.65 -13.19
C THR A 203 -5.72 14.93 -12.99
N GLY A 204 -6.38 14.22 -12.07
CA GLY A 204 -7.80 14.39 -11.79
C GLY A 204 -8.15 15.70 -11.10
N THR A 205 -7.34 16.16 -10.15
CA THR A 205 -7.50 17.47 -9.50
C THR A 205 -7.35 18.61 -10.51
N ARG A 206 -6.36 18.53 -11.42
CA ARG A 206 -6.20 19.51 -12.51
C ARG A 206 -7.43 19.57 -13.42
N SER A 207 -7.98 18.41 -13.81
CA SER A 207 -9.18 18.36 -14.65
C SER A 207 -10.42 18.89 -13.92
N LEU A 208 -10.58 18.55 -12.64
CA LEU A 208 -11.68 19.04 -11.81
C LEU A 208 -11.63 20.55 -11.64
N ASN A 209 -10.44 21.11 -11.36
CA ASN A 209 -10.26 22.55 -11.21
C ASN A 209 -10.62 23.29 -12.50
N ARG A 210 -10.20 22.78 -13.68
CA ARG A 210 -10.61 23.36 -14.97
C ARG A 210 -12.13 23.34 -15.15
N ALA A 211 -12.80 22.24 -14.81
CA ALA A 211 -14.26 22.13 -14.91
C ALA A 211 -14.98 23.09 -13.94
N LEU A 212 -14.48 23.22 -12.71
CA LEU A 212 -15.02 24.14 -11.71
C LEU A 212 -14.83 25.60 -12.13
N THR A 213 -13.65 25.97 -12.61
CA THR A 213 -13.38 27.32 -13.13
C THR A 213 -14.28 27.65 -14.32
N ASN A 214 -14.50 26.72 -15.24
CA ASN A 214 -15.42 26.92 -16.37
C ASN A 214 -16.87 27.15 -15.90
N LEU A 215 -17.35 26.37 -14.93
CA LEU A 215 -18.70 26.55 -14.37
C LEU A 215 -18.84 27.85 -13.58
N GLN A 216 -17.79 28.26 -12.84
CA GLN A 216 -17.74 29.54 -12.14
C GLN A 216 -17.78 30.71 -13.13
N ASN A 217 -17.01 30.65 -14.21
CA ASN A 217 -17.02 31.67 -15.25
C ASN A 217 -18.41 31.79 -15.92
N GLN A 218 -19.09 30.67 -16.19
CA GLN A 218 -20.47 30.69 -16.70
C GLN A 218 -21.44 31.36 -15.71
N LEU A 219 -21.27 31.10 -14.41
CA LEU A 219 -22.07 31.74 -13.36
C LEU A 219 -21.85 33.25 -13.34
N THR A 220 -20.60 33.71 -13.40
CA THR A 220 -20.24 35.14 -13.42
C THR A 220 -20.79 35.85 -14.65
N ILE A 221 -20.70 35.24 -15.84
CA ILE A 221 -21.27 35.79 -17.08
C ILE A 221 -22.80 35.89 -16.98
N MET A 222 -23.46 34.90 -16.39
CA MET A 222 -24.91 34.91 -16.20
C MET A 222 -25.35 36.00 -15.21
N ASP A 223 -24.64 36.14 -14.08
CA ASP A 223 -24.93 37.17 -13.08
C ASP A 223 -24.73 38.58 -13.67
N ALA A 224 -23.69 38.79 -14.49
CA ALA A 224 -23.47 40.04 -15.22
C ALA A 224 -24.57 40.36 -16.25
N LYS A 225 -25.01 39.36 -17.03
CA LYS A 225 -26.11 39.52 -18.01
C LYS A 225 -27.45 39.83 -17.34
N ASN A 226 -27.69 39.29 -16.14
CA ASN A 226 -28.92 39.57 -15.40
C ASN A 226 -28.90 40.98 -14.79
N ALA A 227 -27.76 41.44 -14.27
CA ALA A 227 -27.59 42.81 -13.76
C ALA A 227 -27.74 43.88 -14.84
N ALA A 228 -27.33 43.59 -16.09
CA ALA A 228 -27.51 44.52 -17.20
C ALA A 228 -28.97 44.64 -17.70
N LYS A 229 -29.86 43.74 -17.27
CA LYS A 229 -31.29 43.74 -17.64
C LYS A 229 -32.21 44.33 -16.57
N SER A 230 -31.71 44.51 -15.34
CA SER A 230 -32.42 45.15 -14.22
C SER A 230 -32.15 46.64 -14.20
#